data_AF-A0A3D5L1T8-F1
#
_entry.id   AF-A0A3D5L1T8-F1
#
_cell.length_a   1.000
_cell.length_b   1.000
_cell.length_c   1.000
_cell.angle_alpha   90.00
_cell.angle_beta   90.00
_cell.angle_gamma   90.00
#
_symmetry.space_group_name_H-M   'P 1'
#
loop_
_entity.id
_entity.type
_entity.pdbx_description
1 polymer ?
#
loop_
_entity_poly.entity_id
_entity_poly.type
_entity_poly.pdbx_seq_one_letter_code
_entity_poly.pdbx_strand_id
1 'polypeptide(L)'
;RPGFSIMTISVAAVLAGAVCGDHISPISDTTIMSSSGALCDHLEHAKTQIQYQTPVVIAAGLGFLVAGFAGNPGVPFFVSLVFLLLELAFIRLLQRRRDGR
;
A
#
# COMPACT_ATOMS: atom_id res chain seq x y z
N ARG A 1 27.27 6.67 -13.21
CA ARG A 1 26.71 5.43 -12.62
C ARG A 1 25.25 5.36 -13.07
N PRO A 2 24.90 4.54 -14.08
CA PRO A 2 23.49 4.40 -14.45
C PRO A 2 22.89 3.40 -13.47
N GLY A 3 21.90 3.79 -12.68
CA GLY A 3 21.36 2.85 -11.69
C GLY A 3 19.98 3.21 -11.19
N PHE A 4 19.76 4.44 -10.76
CA PHE A 4 18.46 4.86 -10.25
C PHE A 4 18.34 6.37 -10.44
N SER A 5 17.70 6.78 -11.54
CA SER A 5 17.42 8.20 -11.78
C SER A 5 16.17 8.58 -11.00
N ILE A 6 16.09 9.83 -10.55
CA ILE A 6 14.88 10.39 -9.91
C ILE A 6 13.64 10.13 -10.78
N MET A 7 13.80 10.17 -12.11
CA MET A 7 12.74 9.81 -13.06
C MET A 7 12.20 8.40 -12.86
N THR A 8 13.06 7.40 -12.64
CA THR A 8 12.64 6.01 -12.41
C THR A 8 11.88 5.88 -11.09
N ILE A 9 12.33 6.57 -10.04
CA ILE A 9 11.64 6.61 -8.74
C ILE A 9 10.26 7.25 -8.88
N SER A 10 10.18 8.39 -9.57
CA SER A 10 8.92 9.10 -9.80
C SER A 10 7.93 8.27 -10.59
N VAL A 11 8.37 7.62 -11.68
CA VAL A 11 7.50 6.73 -12.47
C VAL A 11 7.05 5.54 -11.63
N ALA A 12 7.95 4.90 -10.87
CA ALA A 12 7.59 3.79 -10.00
C ALA A 12 6.58 4.20 -8.92
N ALA A 13 6.74 5.38 -8.31
CA ALA A 13 5.83 5.91 -7.31
C ALA A 13 4.44 6.20 -7.88
N VAL A 14 4.36 6.81 -9.07
CA VAL A 14 3.08 7.09 -9.75
C VAL A 14 2.40 5.79 -10.16
N LEU A 15 3.13 4.82 -10.72
CA LEU A 15 2.55 3.52 -11.09
C LEU A 15 2.05 2.76 -9.85
N ALA A 16 2.82 2.74 -8.76
CA ALA A 16 2.39 2.11 -7.51
C ALA A 16 1.12 2.77 -6.95
N GLY A 17 1.03 4.10 -7.00
CA GLY A 17 -0.15 4.86 -6.59
C GLY A 17 -1.36 4.59 -7.48
N ALA A 18 -1.18 4.55 -8.80
CA ALA A 18 -2.26 4.26 -9.75
C ALA A 18 -2.83 2.85 -9.55
N VAL A 19 -1.96 1.84 -9.40
CA VAL A 19 -2.36 0.46 -9.09
C VAL A 19 -3.12 0.41 -7.77
N CYS A 20 -2.61 1.06 -6.72
CA CYS A 20 -3.32 1.11 -5.45
C CYS A 20 -4.71 1.75 -5.58
N GLY A 21 -4.83 2.84 -6.35
CA GLY A 21 -6.10 3.52 -6.59
C GLY A 21 -7.12 2.62 -7.30
N ASP A 22 -6.67 1.81 -8.25
CA ASP A 22 -7.52 0.86 -8.96
C ASP A 22 -8.14 -0.20 -8.03
N HIS A 23 -7.38 -0.68 -7.04
CA HIS A 23 -7.82 -1.69 -6.07
C HIS A 23 -8.85 -1.19 -5.04
N ILE A 24 -8.87 0.11 -4.76
CA ILE A 24 -9.71 0.69 -3.69
C ILE A 24 -10.84 1.57 -4.23
N SER A 25 -10.84 1.87 -5.52
CA SER A 25 -11.83 2.73 -6.15
C SER A 25 -13.14 1.96 -6.42
N PRO A 26 -14.29 2.37 -5.84
CA PRO A 26 -15.61 1.77 -6.10
C PRO A 26 -16.18 2.13 -7.49
N ILE A 27 -15.33 2.60 -8.40
CA ILE A 27 -15.70 2.93 -9.78
C ILE A 27 -14.76 2.20 -10.75
N SER A 28 -13.68 1.59 -10.25
CA SER A 28 -12.78 0.83 -11.12
C SER A 28 -13.46 -0.45 -11.64
N ASP A 29 -13.28 -0.71 -12.93
CA ASP A 29 -13.73 -1.94 -13.60
C ASP A 29 -13.22 -3.21 -12.89
N THR A 30 -11.99 -3.17 -12.34
CA THR A 30 -11.41 -4.31 -11.62
C THR A 30 -12.13 -4.55 -10.29
N THR A 31 -12.49 -3.47 -9.58
CA THR A 31 -13.26 -3.55 -8.33
C THR A 31 -14.69 -4.04 -8.60
N ILE A 32 -15.32 -3.61 -9.70
CA ILE A 32 -16.68 -4.06 -10.10
C ILE A 32 -16.68 -5.55 -10.47
N MET A 33 -15.68 -5.98 -11.23
CA MET A 33 -15.52 -7.39 -11.61
C MET A 33 -15.20 -8.26 -10.40
N SER A 34 -14.31 -7.80 -9.51
CA SER A 34 -13.92 -8.54 -8.30
C SER A 34 -15.08 -8.69 -7.31
N SER A 35 -15.87 -7.63 -7.09
CA SER A 35 -17.03 -7.70 -6.20
C SER A 35 -18.12 -8.62 -6.74
N SER A 36 -18.36 -8.59 -8.06
CA SER A 36 -19.32 -9.46 -8.75
C SER A 36 -18.91 -10.93 -8.68
N GLY A 37 -17.61 -11.23 -8.85
CA GLY A 37 -17.06 -12.58 -8.69
C GLY A 37 -17.14 -13.09 -7.24
N ALA A 38 -17.12 -12.20 -6.26
CA ALA A 38 -17.24 -12.53 -4.84
C ALA A 38 -18.68 -12.56 -4.31
N LEU A 39 -19.71 -12.35 -5.15
CA LEU A 39 -21.13 -12.26 -4.77
C LEU A 39 -21.38 -11.32 -3.56
N CYS A 40 -20.67 -10.19 -3.52
CA CYS A 40 -20.80 -9.21 -2.45
C CYS A 40 -21.21 -7.84 -2.99
N ASP A 41 -21.79 -7.01 -2.13
CA ASP A 41 -22.10 -5.62 -2.48
C ASP A 41 -20.81 -4.90 -2.87
N HIS A 42 -20.84 -4.22 -4.02
CA HIS A 42 -19.68 -3.54 -4.60
C HIS A 42 -19.08 -2.48 -3.67
N LEU A 43 -19.93 -1.74 -2.96
CA LEU A 43 -19.46 -0.68 -2.07
C LEU A 43 -18.84 -1.26 -0.79
N GLU A 44 -19.41 -2.34 -0.26
CA GLU A 44 -18.83 -3.05 0.88
C GLU A 44 -17.51 -3.75 0.51
N HIS A 45 -17.40 -4.29 -0.72
CA HIS A 45 -16.15 -4.81 -1.24
C HIS A 45 -15.06 -3.73 -1.23
N ALA A 46 -15.31 -2.59 -1.87
CA ALA A 46 -14.34 -1.49 -1.94
C ALA A 46 -13.94 -0.97 -0.55
N LYS A 47 -14.91 -0.86 0.38
CA LYS A 47 -14.68 -0.42 1.75
C LYS A 47 -13.74 -1.34 2.52
N THR A 48 -13.88 -2.66 2.35
CA THR A 48 -12.93 -3.61 2.95
C THR A 48 -11.54 -3.49 2.31
N GLN A 49 -11.44 -3.28 0.99
CA GLN A 49 -10.16 -3.10 0.31
C GLN A 49 -9.40 -1.86 0.81
N ILE A 50 -10.09 -0.73 1.04
CA ILE A 50 -9.46 0.48 1.62
C ILE A 50 -8.75 0.16 2.94
N GLN A 51 -9.38 -0.64 3.80
CA GLN A 51 -8.80 -1.00 5.10
C GLN A 51 -7.53 -1.85 4.96
N TYR A 52 -7.46 -2.74 3.97
CA TYR A 52 -6.26 -3.56 3.70
C TYR A 52 -5.16 -2.79 2.96
N GLN A 53 -5.52 -1.90 2.03
CA GLN A 53 -4.55 -1.14 1.23
C GLN A 53 -3.88 -0.02 2.03
N THR A 54 -4.57 0.58 3.01
CA THR A 54 -4.07 1.72 3.80
C THR A 54 -2.64 1.53 4.37
N PRO A 55 -2.31 0.48 5.13
CA PRO A 55 -0.94 0.28 5.64
C PRO A 55 0.09 0.13 4.53
N VAL A 56 -0.28 -0.49 3.40
CA VAL A 56 0.62 -0.66 2.25
C VAL A 56 0.94 0.68 1.61
N VAL A 57 -0.04 1.57 1.44
CA VAL A 57 0.16 2.91 0.88
C VAL A 57 1.07 3.75 1.77
N ILE A 58 0.87 3.70 3.08
CA ILE A 58 1.67 4.48 4.03
C ILE A 58 3.13 4.00 4.01
N ALA A 59 3.34 2.68 4.11
CA ALA A 59 4.68 2.10 4.05
C ALA A 59 5.38 2.36 2.71
N ALA A 60 4.69 2.19 1.58
CA ALA A 60 5.24 2.45 0.25
C ALA A 60 5.54 3.94 0.01
N GLY A 61 4.66 4.84 0.48
CA GLY A 61 4.86 6.28 0.39
C GLY A 61 6.14 6.73 1.09
N LEU A 62 6.37 6.24 2.32
CA LEU A 62 7.62 6.48 3.05
C LEU A 62 8.82 5.86 2.34
N GLY A 63 8.66 4.66 1.79
CA GLY A 63 9.68 3.99 0.96
C GLY A 63 10.15 4.84 -0.21
N PHE A 64 9.22 5.38 -0.99
CA PHE A 64 9.53 6.23 -2.14
C PHE A 64 10.14 7.58 -1.73
N LEU A 65 9.74 8.15 -0.60
CA LEU A 65 10.39 9.34 -0.05
C LEU A 65 11.86 9.06 0.27
N VAL A 66 12.15 7.95 0.95
CA VAL A 66 13.53 7.53 1.27
C VAL A 66 14.32 7.18 0.01
N ALA A 67 13.68 6.58 -1.00
CA ALA A 67 14.32 6.25 -2.27
C ALA A 67 14.87 7.49 -3.00
N GLY A 68 14.20 8.64 -2.85
CA GLY A 68 14.65 9.92 -3.41
C GLY A 68 16.00 10.40 -2.86
N PHE A 69 16.36 10.03 -1.63
CA PHE A 69 17.58 10.48 -0.95
C PHE A 69 18.67 9.41 -0.85
N ALA A 70 18.31 8.13 -0.82
CA ALA A 70 19.22 7.06 -0.41
C ALA A 70 20.26 6.65 -1.47
N GLY A 71 20.05 6.96 -2.76
CA GLY A 71 20.98 6.62 -3.86
C GLY A 71 21.26 5.12 -4.09
N ASN A 72 20.72 4.24 -3.24
CA ASN A 72 20.84 2.79 -3.28
C ASN A 72 19.44 2.16 -3.15
N PRO A 73 19.02 1.26 -4.06
CA PRO A 73 17.68 0.65 -4.05
C PRO A 73 17.42 -0.29 -2.86
N GLY A 74 18.46 -0.83 -2.21
CA GLY A 74 18.29 -1.72 -1.05
C GLY A 74 17.77 -1.00 0.18
N VAL A 75 18.20 0.25 0.41
CA VAL A 75 17.80 1.05 1.57
C VAL A 75 16.28 1.29 1.64
N PRO A 76 15.61 1.86 0.61
CA PRO A 76 14.17 2.08 0.66
C PRO A 76 13.39 0.77 0.76
N PHE A 77 13.88 -0.33 0.19
CA PHE A 77 13.24 -1.64 0.33
C PHE A 77 13.19 -2.11 1.78
N PHE A 78 14.34 -2.15 2.47
CA PHE A 78 14.38 -2.59 3.87
C PHE A 78 13.63 -1.62 4.80
N VAL A 79 13.72 -0.32 4.55
CA VAL A 79 12.96 0.68 5.33
C VAL A 79 11.45 0.45 5.19
N SER A 80 10.96 0.28 3.97
CA SER A 80 9.52 0.03 3.72
C SER A 80 9.07 -1.28 4.36
N LEU A 81 9.88 -2.34 4.26
CA LEU A 81 9.57 -3.65 4.83
C LEU A 81 9.49 -3.61 6.35
N VAL A 82 10.49 -3.01 7.01
CA VAL A 82 10.49 -2.87 8.47
C VAL A 82 9.31 -2.02 8.93
N PHE A 83 9.04 -0.91 8.23
CA PHE A 83 7.93 -0.04 8.58
C PHE A 83 6.57 -0.73 8.46
N LEU A 84 6.33 -1.45 7.35
CA LEU A 84 5.11 -2.24 7.17
C LEU A 84 4.92 -3.28 8.28
N LEU A 85 5.98 -4.00 8.66
CA LEU A 85 5.92 -4.99 9.74
C LEU A 85 5.61 -4.34 11.09
N LEU A 86 6.17 -3.15 11.36
CA LEU A 86 5.90 -2.39 12.57
C LEU A 86 4.45 -1.90 12.62
N GLU A 87 3.92 -1.37 11.52
CA GLU A 87 2.51 -0.96 11.43
C GLU A 87 1.57 -2.15 11.65
N LEU A 88 1.83 -3.29 11.03
CA LEU A 88 1.02 -4.50 11.22
C LEU A 88 1.11 -5.01 12.67
N ALA A 89 2.32 -5.01 13.26
CA ALA A 89 2.50 -5.36 14.67
C ALA A 89 1.72 -4.40 15.57
N PHE A 90 1.77 -3.10 15.29
CA PHE A 90 1.03 -2.08 16.03
C PHE A 90 -0.48 -2.28 15.94
N ILE A 91 -1.03 -2.52 14.75
CA ILE A 91 -2.45 -2.84 14.56
C ILE A 91 -2.84 -4.10 15.34
N ARG A 92 -2.02 -5.16 15.27
CA ARG A 92 -2.24 -6.39 16.04
C ARG A 92 -2.23 -6.15 17.55
N LEU A 93 -1.33 -5.30 18.05
CA LEU A 93 -1.27 -4.94 19.46
C LEU A 93 -2.52 -4.15 19.90
N LEU A 94 -3.01 -3.23 19.07
CA LEU A 94 -4.25 -2.49 19.33
C LEU A 94 -5.48 -3.42 19.32
N GLN A 95 -5.54 -4.37 18.39
CA GLN A 95 -6.60 -5.37 18.34
C GLN A 95 -6.61 -6.24 19.60
N ARG A 96 -5.44 -6.77 20.00
CA ARG A 96 -5.32 -7.54 21.26
C ARG A 96 -5.76 -6.74 22.49
N ARG A 97 -5.45 -5.45 22.55
CA ARG A 97 -5.90 -4.58 23.65
C ARG A 97 -7.41 -4.35 23.64
N ARG A 98 -8.03 -4.36 22.46
CA ARG A 98 -9.49 -4.22 22.30
C ARG A 98 -10.21 -5.52 22.66
N ASP A 99 -9.66 -6.67 22.28
CA ASP A 99 -10.25 -7.99 22.56
C ASP A 99 -10.08 -8.42 24.03
N GLY A 100 -9.10 -7.85 24.74
CA GLY A 100 -8.89 -8.06 26.17
C GLY A 100 -9.65 -7.09 27.10
N ARG A 101 -10.47 -6.19 26.54
CA ARG A 101 -11.45 -5.37 27.27
C ARG A 101 -12.85 -5.93 27.06
#